data_AF-A0AA40NE08-F1
#
_entry.id   AF-A0AA40NE08-F1
#
_cell.length_a   1.000
_cell.length_b   1.000
_cell.length_c   1.000
_cell.angle_alpha   90.00
_cell.angle_beta   90.00
_cell.angle_gamma   90.00
#
_symmetry.space_group_name_H-M   'P 1'
#
loop_
_entity.id
_entity.type
_entity.pdbx_description
1 polymer ?
#
loop_
_entity_poly.entity_id
_entity_poly.type
_entity_poly.pdbx_seq_one_letter_code
_entity_poly.pdbx_strand_id
1 'polypeptide(L)'
;VQYRVTDPQRYLFSVTSADDSLRQATDSALRGVIGKYTMDRILTEGRTVIRSDTQRELEETIRPYNMGITLLDVNFQAARPPEEVKAAFDDAIAARENEQQYIREAEAYTNEVQPRANGQAQRILEEARAYKTQTILEAQGEVARFAKILPEYKAAPQITR
;
A
#
# COMPACT_ATOMS: atom_id res chain seq x y z
N VAL A 1 23.39 -7.50 22.91
CA VAL A 1 23.71 -6.07 22.84
C VAL A 1 25.21 -5.93 22.69
N GLN A 2 25.67 -5.02 21.83
CA GLN A 2 27.08 -4.69 21.67
C GLN A 2 27.33 -3.30 22.26
N TYR A 3 28.34 -3.19 23.12
CA TYR A 3 28.71 -1.95 23.77
C TYR A 3 30.23 -1.77 23.78
N ARG A 4 30.68 -0.54 24.00
CA ARG A 4 32.09 -0.19 24.21
C ARG A 4 32.22 0.55 25.53
N VAL A 5 33.22 0.17 26.33
CA VAL A 5 33.59 0.93 27.53
C VAL A 5 34.34 2.19 27.10
N THR A 6 33.79 3.36 27.43
CA THR A 6 34.39 4.68 27.15
C THR A 6 35.02 5.30 28.38
N ASP A 7 34.52 4.99 29.58
CA ASP A 7 35.09 5.41 30.86
C ASP A 7 35.24 4.19 31.78
N PRO A 8 36.44 3.58 31.85
CA PRO A 8 36.70 2.41 32.70
C PRO A 8 36.51 2.66 34.20
N GLN A 9 36.69 3.91 34.67
CA GLN A 9 36.49 4.25 36.08
C GLN A 9 35.00 4.20 36.41
N ARG A 10 34.16 4.81 35.58
CA ARG A 10 32.70 4.73 35.76
C ARG A 10 32.17 3.31 35.58
N TYR A 11 32.74 2.56 34.63
CA TYR A 11 32.37 1.16 34.42
C TYR A 11 32.55 0.30 35.68
N LEU A 12 33.65 0.52 36.42
CA LEU A 12 33.97 -0.28 37.60
C LEU A 12 33.29 0.23 38.88
N PHE A 13 33.04 1.55 39.00
CA PHE A 13 32.63 2.16 40.27
C PHE A 13 31.22 2.75 40.30
N SER A 14 30.57 2.98 39.15
CA SER A 14 29.24 3.61 39.12
C SER A 14 28.10 2.65 39.51
N VAL A 15 28.27 1.35 39.26
CA VAL A 15 27.27 0.31 39.55
C VAL A 15 27.96 -0.99 40.00
N THR A 16 27.25 -1.84 40.74
CA THR A 16 27.78 -3.12 41.25
C THR A 16 28.27 -4.04 40.13
N SER A 17 27.53 -4.09 39.02
CA SER A 17 27.87 -4.87 37.83
C SER A 17 27.28 -4.17 36.60
N ALA A 18 28.12 -3.49 35.83
CA ALA A 18 27.68 -2.78 34.62
C ALA A 18 27.09 -3.73 33.58
N ASP A 19 27.62 -4.95 33.49
CA ASP A 19 27.11 -6.01 32.62
C ASP A 19 25.69 -6.44 33.01
N ASP A 20 25.45 -6.71 34.29
CA ASP A 20 24.12 -7.14 34.76
C ASP A 20 23.10 -6.01 34.67
N SER A 21 23.49 -4.79 35.03
CA SER A 21 22.63 -3.60 34.89
C SER A 21 22.25 -3.36 33.43
N LEU A 22 23.21 -3.47 32.50
CA LEU A 22 22.93 -3.35 31.07
C LEU A 22 22.01 -4.46 30.57
N ARG A 23 22.20 -5.70 31.01
CA ARG A 23 21.34 -6.83 30.65
C ARG A 23 19.91 -6.62 31.12
N GLN A 24 19.73 -6.24 32.38
CA GLN A 24 18.39 -5.97 32.95
C GLN A 24 17.69 -4.79 32.28
N ALA A 25 18.43 -3.70 32.02
CA ALA A 25 17.91 -2.56 31.28
C ALA A 25 17.49 -2.96 29.85
N THR A 26 18.27 -3.81 29.18
CA THR A 26 17.95 -4.33 27.85
C THR A 26 16.66 -5.16 27.87
N ASP A 27 16.53 -6.09 28.82
CA ASP A 27 15.33 -6.93 28.94
C ASP A 27 14.07 -6.08 29.24
N SER A 28 14.21 -5.06 30.07
CA SER A 28 13.14 -4.12 30.39
C SER A 28 12.73 -3.28 29.18
N ALA A 29 13.70 -2.66 28.50
CA ALA A 29 13.46 -1.86 27.30
C ALA A 29 12.82 -2.70 26.19
N LEU A 30 13.33 -3.92 25.96
CA LEU A 30 12.78 -4.84 24.98
C LEU A 30 11.32 -5.19 25.30
N ARG A 31 11.02 -5.56 26.55
CA ARG A 31 9.65 -5.88 26.98
C ARG A 31 8.72 -4.68 26.85
N GLY A 32 9.18 -3.49 27.21
CA GLY A 32 8.41 -2.24 27.11
C GLY A 32 8.09 -1.87 25.67
N VAL A 33 9.06 -1.98 24.76
CA VAL A 33 8.86 -1.69 23.33
C VAL A 33 7.98 -2.76 22.67
N ILE A 34 8.24 -4.04 22.90
CA ILE A 34 7.40 -5.13 22.36
C ILE A 34 5.95 -4.98 22.80
N GLY A 35 5.69 -4.61 24.06
CA GLY A 35 4.33 -4.41 24.57
C GLY A 35 3.55 -3.26 23.90
N LYS A 36 4.23 -2.33 23.23
CA LYS A 36 3.61 -1.22 22.48
C LYS A 36 3.23 -1.61 21.05
N TYR A 37 3.71 -2.74 20.54
CA TYR A 37 3.55 -3.16 19.15
C TYR A 37 2.64 -4.37 18.99
N THR A 38 1.94 -4.44 17.86
CA THR A 38 1.17 -5.63 17.49
C THR A 38 2.11 -6.75 17.05
N MET A 39 1.71 -7.99 17.32
CA MET A 39 2.49 -9.19 16.98
C MET A 39 2.88 -9.23 15.50
N ASP A 40 1.95 -8.91 14.60
CA ASP A 40 2.21 -8.88 13.15
C ASP A 40 3.35 -7.93 12.78
N ARG A 41 3.37 -6.74 13.39
CA ARG A 41 4.42 -5.74 13.14
C ARG A 41 5.79 -6.18 13.66
N ILE A 42 5.81 -7.03 14.71
CA ILE A 42 7.05 -7.60 15.26
C ILE A 42 7.61 -8.68 14.32
N LEU A 43 6.75 -9.48 13.70
CA LEU A 43 7.15 -10.62 12.87
C LEU A 43 7.46 -10.25 11.41
N THR A 44 6.90 -9.15 10.90
CA THR A 44 7.06 -8.71 9.51
C THR A 44 8.10 -7.58 9.38
N GLU A 45 7.66 -6.37 9.05
CA GLU A 45 8.49 -5.24 8.60
C GLU A 45 8.93 -4.30 9.74
N GLY A 46 8.30 -4.40 10.91
CA GLY A 46 8.56 -3.48 12.03
C GLY A 46 9.88 -3.71 12.76
N ARG A 47 10.67 -4.74 12.40
CA ARG A 47 11.88 -5.14 13.15
C ARG A 47 12.94 -4.04 13.22
N THR A 48 13.13 -3.27 12.16
CA THR A 48 14.07 -2.15 12.14
C THR A 48 13.60 -1.01 13.05
N VAL A 49 12.30 -0.72 13.03
CA VAL A 49 11.70 0.32 13.88
C VAL A 49 11.77 -0.07 15.34
N ILE A 50 11.40 -1.31 15.66
CA ILE A 50 11.49 -1.88 17.02
C ILE A 50 12.92 -1.83 17.53
N ARG A 51 13.91 -2.08 16.67
CA ARG A 51 15.33 -2.02 17.04
C ARG A 51 15.75 -0.60 17.41
N SER A 52 15.43 0.35 16.55
CA SER A 52 15.69 1.77 16.80
C SER A 52 15.02 2.24 18.10
N ASP A 53 13.76 1.87 18.31
CA ASP A 53 13.01 2.26 19.51
C ASP A 53 13.55 1.60 20.78
N THR A 54 13.91 0.32 20.69
CA THR A 54 14.51 -0.41 21.82
C THR A 54 15.87 0.17 22.17
N GLN A 55 16.69 0.54 21.18
CA GLN A 55 17.96 1.21 21.43
C GLN A 55 17.74 2.56 22.12
N ARG A 56 16.80 3.37 21.63
CA ARG A 56 16.49 4.67 22.26
C ARG A 56 15.99 4.51 23.70
N GLU A 57 15.03 3.63 23.93
CA GLU A 57 14.48 3.35 25.27
C GLU A 57 15.58 2.81 26.21
N LEU A 58 16.46 1.94 25.70
CA LEU A 58 17.59 1.43 26.45
C LEU A 58 18.57 2.55 26.82
N GLU A 59 18.94 3.40 25.86
CA GLU A 59 19.81 4.56 26.10
C GLU A 59 19.22 5.54 27.13
N GLU A 60 17.92 5.81 27.07
CA GLU A 60 17.22 6.61 28.06
C GLU A 60 17.22 5.96 29.45
N THR A 61 17.02 4.64 29.50
CA THR A 61 17.02 3.86 30.74
C THR A 61 18.40 3.83 31.39
N ILE A 62 19.49 3.65 30.62
CA ILE A 62 20.84 3.52 31.18
C ILE A 62 21.51 4.86 31.48
N ARG A 63 21.02 5.97 30.90
CA ARG A 63 21.61 7.32 31.05
C ARG A 63 21.81 7.75 32.52
N PRO A 64 20.85 7.54 33.44
CA PRO A 64 21.01 7.94 34.84
C PRO A 64 22.09 7.15 35.60
N TYR A 65 22.34 5.89 35.20
CA TYR A 65 23.31 5.01 35.85
C TYR A 65 24.75 5.36 35.50
N ASN A 66 24.97 6.15 34.44
CA ASN A 66 26.26 6.71 34.04
C ASN A 66 27.42 5.68 34.08
N MET A 67 27.18 4.49 33.54
CA MET A 67 28.06 3.32 33.65
C MET A 67 29.33 3.39 32.78
N GLY A 68 29.64 4.53 32.16
CA GLY A 68 30.84 4.69 31.31
C GLY A 68 30.82 3.81 30.05
N ILE A 69 29.64 3.41 29.57
CA ILE A 69 29.45 2.60 28.37
C ILE A 69 28.80 3.41 27.26
N THR A 70 29.16 3.10 26.02
CA THR A 70 28.50 3.57 24.81
C THR A 70 27.92 2.36 24.08
N LEU A 71 26.61 2.39 23.83
CA LEU A 71 25.96 1.37 23.01
C LEU A 71 26.43 1.51 21.56
N LEU A 72 26.81 0.38 20.97
CA LEU A 72 27.12 0.31 19.54
C LEU A 72 25.89 -0.18 18.78
N ASP A 73 25.29 -1.27 19.27
CA ASP A 73 24.22 -1.93 18.55
C ASP A 73 23.36 -2.87 19.41
N VAL A 74 22.07 -2.94 19.09
CA VAL A 74 21.12 -3.91 19.64
C VAL A 74 20.66 -4.83 18.51
N ASN A 75 21.22 -6.04 18.46
CA ASN A 75 20.77 -7.06 17.51
C ASN A 75 19.75 -8.00 18.15
N PHE A 76 18.65 -8.24 17.45
CA PHE A 76 17.64 -9.21 17.85
C PHE A 76 17.88 -10.56 17.18
N GLN A 77 17.71 -11.62 17.96
CA GLN A 77 17.58 -12.96 17.39
C GLN A 77 16.25 -13.07 16.63
N ALA A 78 16.13 -14.05 15.74
CA ALA A 78 14.89 -14.29 15.02
C ALA A 78 13.79 -14.68 16.02
N ALA A 79 12.77 -13.83 16.16
CA ALA A 79 11.56 -14.17 16.91
C ALA A 79 10.83 -15.28 16.17
N ARG A 80 10.49 -16.36 16.88
CA ARG A 80 9.67 -17.46 16.36
C ARG A 80 8.54 -17.72 17.34
N PRO A 81 7.31 -18.00 16.84
CA PRO A 81 6.25 -18.51 17.70
C PRO A 81 6.67 -19.83 18.38
N PRO A 82 6.20 -20.11 19.60
CA PRO A 82 6.33 -21.43 20.21
C PRO A 82 5.72 -22.52 19.31
N GLU A 83 6.30 -23.72 19.34
CA GLU A 83 5.87 -24.83 18.47
C GLU A 83 4.41 -25.23 18.73
N GLU A 84 3.93 -25.08 19.97
CA GLU A 84 2.57 -25.42 20.38
C GLU A 84 1.50 -24.58 19.69
N VAL A 85 1.84 -23.36 19.27
CA VAL A 85 0.89 -22.42 18.64
C VAL A 85 1.19 -22.17 17.17
N LYS A 86 2.31 -22.66 16.66
CA LYS A 86 2.79 -22.41 15.30
C LYS A 86 1.76 -22.69 14.22
N ALA A 87 1.07 -23.84 14.30
CA ALA A 87 0.03 -24.20 13.32
C ALA A 87 -1.12 -23.18 13.27
N ALA A 88 -1.58 -22.69 14.42
CA ALA A 88 -2.62 -21.67 14.48
C ALA A 88 -2.14 -20.30 13.98
N PHE A 89 -0.86 -19.98 14.19
CA PHE A 89 -0.25 -18.78 13.64
C PHE A 89 -0.14 -18.83 12.11
N ASP A 90 0.36 -19.95 11.58
CA ASP A 90 0.49 -20.15 10.13
C ASP A 90 -0.89 -20.08 9.44
N ASP A 91 -1.93 -20.66 10.07
CA ASP A 91 -3.31 -20.57 9.59
C ASP A 91 -3.86 -19.14 9.62
N ALA A 92 -3.63 -18.39 10.70
CA ALA A 92 -4.05 -17.00 10.80
C ALA A 92 -3.35 -16.09 9.76
N ILE A 93 -2.07 -16.34 9.48
CA ILE A 93 -1.32 -15.63 8.43
C ILE A 93 -1.91 -15.97 7.06
N ALA A 94 -2.13 -17.24 6.77
CA ALA A 94 -2.73 -17.68 5.50
C ALA A 94 -4.14 -17.10 5.30
N ALA A 95 -4.98 -17.11 6.35
CA ALA A 95 -6.32 -16.53 6.30
C ALA A 95 -6.29 -15.03 5.99
N ARG A 96 -5.35 -14.29 6.60
CA ARG A 96 -5.17 -12.87 6.31
C ARG A 96 -4.66 -12.61 4.90
N GLU A 97 -3.72 -13.41 4.41
CA GLU A 97 -3.21 -13.29 3.04
C GLU A 97 -4.32 -13.55 2.02
N ASN A 98 -5.16 -14.57 2.27
CA ASN A 98 -6.35 -14.87 1.47
C ASN A 98 -7.35 -13.72 1.51
N GLU A 99 -7.65 -13.15 2.68
CA GLU A 99 -8.53 -11.97 2.80
C GLU A 99 -8.02 -10.81 1.93
N GLN A 100 -6.74 -10.48 2.05
CA GLN A 100 -6.12 -9.41 1.26
C GLN A 100 -6.12 -9.73 -0.23
N GLN A 101 -5.96 -11.00 -0.61
CA GLN A 101 -6.10 -11.43 -2.00
C GLN A 101 -7.52 -11.22 -2.49
N TYR A 102 -8.55 -11.65 -1.75
CA TYR A 102 -9.94 -11.48 -2.14
C TYR A 102 -10.34 -10.01 -2.27
N ILE A 103 -9.86 -9.14 -1.38
CA ILE A 103 -10.08 -7.69 -1.48
C ILE A 103 -9.48 -7.16 -2.78
N ARG A 104 -8.24 -7.51 -3.09
CA ARG A 104 -7.56 -7.07 -4.33
C ARG A 104 -8.26 -7.60 -5.58
N GLU A 105 -8.73 -8.85 -5.57
CA GLU A 105 -9.48 -9.44 -6.68
C GLU A 105 -10.82 -8.72 -6.88
N ALA A 106 -11.53 -8.41 -5.80
CA ALA A 106 -12.78 -7.65 -5.84
C ALA A 106 -12.56 -6.23 -6.38
N GLU A 107 -11.52 -5.53 -5.91
CA GLU A 107 -11.14 -4.22 -6.43
C GLU A 107 -10.78 -4.28 -7.91
N ALA A 108 -10.00 -5.28 -8.33
CA ALA A 108 -9.65 -5.49 -9.73
C ALA A 108 -10.90 -5.72 -10.60
N TYR A 109 -11.84 -6.53 -10.12
CA TYR A 109 -13.10 -6.79 -10.81
C TYR A 109 -13.94 -5.51 -10.96
N THR A 110 -14.10 -4.72 -9.90
CA THR A 110 -14.80 -3.43 -9.97
C THR A 110 -14.10 -2.47 -10.94
N ASN A 111 -12.78 -2.39 -10.88
CA ASN A 111 -11.95 -1.57 -11.77
C ASN A 111 -11.96 -2.05 -13.23
N GLU A 112 -12.34 -3.29 -13.50
CA GLU A 112 -12.49 -3.84 -14.85
C GLU A 112 -13.90 -3.61 -15.39
N VAL A 113 -14.92 -3.92 -14.59
CA VAL A 113 -16.33 -3.89 -15.02
C VAL A 113 -16.83 -2.46 -15.18
N GLN A 114 -16.56 -1.57 -14.22
CA GLN A 114 -17.10 -0.23 -14.22
C GLN A 114 -16.62 0.60 -15.43
N PRO A 115 -15.31 0.66 -15.76
CA PRO A 115 -14.84 1.40 -16.93
C PRO A 115 -15.29 0.77 -18.25
N ARG A 116 -15.37 -0.58 -18.33
CA ARG A 116 -15.90 -1.26 -19.52
C ARG A 116 -17.36 -0.91 -19.77
N ALA A 117 -18.20 -0.98 -18.73
CA ALA A 117 -19.61 -0.62 -18.82
C ALA A 117 -19.78 0.85 -19.23
N ASN A 118 -19.02 1.77 -18.62
CA ASN A 118 -19.02 3.19 -18.99
C ASN A 118 -18.56 3.40 -20.43
N GLY A 119 -17.52 2.70 -20.88
CA GLY A 119 -17.02 2.76 -22.25
C GLY A 119 -18.03 2.22 -23.27
N GLN A 120 -18.75 1.15 -22.95
CA GLN A 120 -19.84 0.63 -23.78
C GLN A 120 -21.01 1.62 -23.86
N ALA A 121 -21.44 2.17 -22.71
CA ALA A 121 -22.50 3.17 -22.68
C ALA A 121 -22.13 4.41 -23.51
N GLN A 122 -20.91 4.91 -23.36
CA GLN A 122 -20.42 6.04 -24.15
C GLN A 122 -20.39 5.73 -25.64
N ARG A 123 -19.94 4.52 -26.02
CA ARG A 123 -19.93 4.07 -27.42
C ARG A 123 -21.33 4.08 -28.03
N ILE A 124 -22.31 3.53 -27.33
CA ILE A 124 -23.71 3.51 -27.78
C ILE A 124 -24.24 4.94 -27.99
N LEU A 125 -23.93 5.86 -27.07
CA LEU A 125 -24.32 7.26 -27.20
C LEU A 125 -23.67 7.94 -28.41
N GLU A 126 -22.38 7.71 -28.64
CA GLU A 126 -21.66 8.28 -29.78
C GLU A 126 -22.13 7.67 -31.11
N GLU A 127 -22.41 6.37 -31.18
CA GLU A 127 -23.00 5.72 -32.35
C GLU A 127 -24.38 6.30 -32.69
N ALA A 128 -25.24 6.50 -31.67
CA ALA A 128 -26.55 7.12 -31.86
C ALA A 128 -26.44 8.58 -32.36
N ARG A 129 -25.48 9.35 -31.82
CA ARG A 129 -25.18 10.72 -32.28
C ARG A 129 -24.66 10.73 -33.72
N ALA A 130 -23.76 9.83 -34.05
CA ALA A 130 -23.21 9.69 -35.40
C ALA A 130 -24.32 9.35 -36.40
N TYR A 131 -25.18 8.38 -36.10
CA TYR A 131 -26.31 7.99 -36.95
C TYR A 131 -27.29 9.14 -37.18
N LYS A 132 -27.65 9.87 -36.12
CA LYS A 132 -28.49 11.07 -36.22
C LYS A 132 -27.87 12.12 -37.15
N THR A 133 -26.59 12.42 -36.96
CA THR A 133 -25.87 13.40 -37.78
C THR A 133 -25.78 12.95 -39.23
N GLN A 134 -25.47 11.68 -39.48
CA GLN A 134 -25.44 11.09 -40.82
C GLN A 134 -26.79 11.25 -41.52
N THR A 135 -27.89 10.90 -40.84
CA THR A 135 -29.25 10.99 -41.39
C THR A 135 -29.62 12.43 -41.76
N ILE A 136 -29.27 13.39 -40.91
CA ILE A 136 -29.50 14.82 -41.18
C ILE A 136 -28.68 15.29 -42.40
N LEU A 137 -27.41 14.90 -42.47
CA LEU A 137 -26.52 15.29 -43.57
C LEU A 137 -26.93 14.65 -44.90
N GLU A 138 -27.36 13.39 -44.89
CA GLU A 138 -27.91 12.70 -46.07
C GLU A 138 -29.16 13.42 -46.58
N ALA A 139 -30.12 13.71 -45.70
CA ALA A 139 -31.33 14.45 -46.06
C ALA A 139 -31.00 15.85 -46.62
N GLN A 140 -30.07 16.58 -46.01
CA GLN A 140 -29.62 17.88 -46.52
C GLN A 140 -28.93 17.75 -47.89
N GLY A 141 -28.12 16.70 -48.08
CA GLY A 141 -27.46 16.38 -49.35
C GLY A 141 -28.46 16.08 -50.46
N GLU A 142 -29.50 15.28 -50.18
CA GLU A 142 -30.57 14.98 -51.12
C GLU A 142 -31.37 16.24 -51.50
N VAL A 143 -31.72 17.07 -50.52
CA VAL A 143 -32.40 18.36 -50.77
C VAL A 143 -31.54 19.27 -51.65
N ALA A 144 -30.24 19.37 -51.35
CA ALA A 144 -29.31 20.16 -52.16
C ALA A 144 -29.17 19.61 -53.60
N ARG A 145 -29.16 18.28 -53.76
CA ARG A 145 -29.14 17.63 -55.09
C ARG A 145 -30.43 17.91 -55.87
N PHE A 146 -31.59 17.76 -55.22
CA PHE A 146 -32.88 18.05 -55.84
C PHE A 146 -33.00 19.53 -56.23
N ALA A 147 -32.59 20.44 -55.34
CA ALA A 147 -32.61 21.88 -55.62
C ALA A 147 -31.74 22.27 -56.83
N LYS A 148 -30.64 21.56 -57.08
CA LYS A 148 -29.81 21.77 -58.28
C LYS A 148 -30.48 21.28 -59.57
N ILE A 149 -31.25 20.19 -59.52
CA ILE A 149 -31.93 19.61 -60.70
C ILE A 149 -33.26 20.34 -61.01
N LEU A 150 -33.94 20.87 -59.99
CA LEU A 150 -35.22 21.57 -60.10
C LEU A 150 -35.27 22.69 -61.18
N PRO A 151 -34.28 23.60 -61.31
CA PRO A 151 -34.31 24.63 -62.34
C PRO A 151 -34.23 24.05 -63.76
N GLU A 152 -33.45 22.99 -63.98
CA GLU A 152 -33.37 22.29 -65.27
C GLU A 152 -34.70 21.59 -65.61
N TYR A 153 -35.34 20.97 -64.62
CA TYR A 153 -36.65 20.35 -64.76
C TYR A 153 -37.76 21.37 -65.08
N LYS A 154 -37.70 22.55 -64.48
CA LYS A 154 -38.65 23.65 -64.75
C LYS A 154 -38.43 24.32 -66.11
N ALA A 155 -37.19 24.38 -66.59
CA ALA A 155 -36.86 24.99 -67.88
C ALA A 155 -37.27 24.12 -69.09
N ALA A 156 -37.33 22.79 -68.94
CA ALA A 156 -37.70 21.90 -70.02
C ALA A 156 -38.57 20.70 -69.56
N PRO A 157 -39.89 20.90 -69.37
CA PRO A 157 -40.78 19.87 -68.82
C PRO A 157 -41.05 18.67 -69.75
N GLN A 158 -40.68 18.74 -71.04
CA GLN A 158 -41.00 17.69 -72.02
C GLN A 158 -39.88 16.67 -72.24
N ILE A 159 -38.66 16.89 -71.73
CA ILE A 159 -37.48 16.04 -71.98
C ILE A 159 -36.97 15.29 -70.73
N THR A 160 -37.54 15.56 -69.57
CA THR A 160 -37.11 15.02 -68.27
C THR A 160 -38.09 13.98 -67.68
N ARG A 161 -39.10 13.55 -68.46
CA ARG A 161 -40.05 12.51 -68.07
C ARG A 161 -39.47 11.11 -68.26
#